data_AF-A0A3R9I669-F1
#
_entry.id   AF-A0A3R9I669-F1
#
_cell.length_a   1.000
_cell.length_b   1.000
_cell.length_c   1.000
_cell.angle_alpha   90.00
_cell.angle_beta   90.00
_cell.angle_gamma   90.00
#
_symmetry.space_group_name_H-M   'P 1'
#
loop_
_entity.id
_entity.type
_entity.pdbx_description
1 polymer ?
#
loop_
_entity_poly.entity_id
_entity_poly.type
_entity_poly.pdbx_seq_one_letter_code
_entity_poly.pdbx_strand_id
1 'polypeptide(L)'
;MDATGCVPTTLAMVVSGITGTEVLPTTVADYLYNHTNEFNKDGFGTSSRGIVRAAQHWDLTTETLFTASAVKEVLSQGHHVLGAVGTSIFAHYPVTHELVLKGYDNGKTYVRDPYNAANNGWYPVDYLFGVKSVEPTDNTEGSPFIAIKG
;
A
#
# COMPACT_ATOMS: atom_id res chain seq x y z
N MET A 1 2.79 15.59 12.45
CA MET A 1 3.34 15.07 11.18
C MET A 1 2.50 13.89 10.70
N ASP A 2 1.18 13.93 10.93
CA ASP A 2 0.43 12.68 11.16
C ASP A 2 -0.54 12.32 10.03
N ALA A 3 -0.52 13.09 8.92
CA ALA A 3 -1.47 12.91 7.81
C ALA A 3 -0.88 12.16 6.60
N THR A 4 0.45 11.99 6.51
CA THR A 4 1.12 11.50 5.28
C THR A 4 1.96 10.23 5.50
N GLY A 5 1.93 9.65 6.69
CA GLY A 5 2.78 8.50 7.09
C GLY A 5 2.25 7.11 6.72
N CYS A 6 1.06 6.98 6.11
CA CYS A 6 0.45 5.69 5.79
C CYS A 6 1.35 4.86 4.89
N VAL A 7 1.80 5.41 3.76
CA VAL A 7 2.66 4.71 2.79
C VAL A 7 4.04 4.36 3.38
N PRO A 8 4.79 5.27 4.04
CA PRO A 8 6.02 4.88 4.72
C PRO A 8 5.83 3.74 5.73
N THR A 9 4.70 3.73 6.45
CA THR A 9 4.38 2.69 7.44
C THR A 9 4.02 1.35 6.78
N THR A 10 3.21 1.35 5.73
CA THR A 10 2.84 0.11 5.00
C THR A 10 4.05 -0.52 4.31
N LEU A 11 4.90 0.29 3.67
CA LEU A 11 6.15 -0.16 3.08
C LEU A 11 7.10 -0.75 4.12
N ALA A 12 7.29 -0.07 5.26
CA ALA A 12 8.10 -0.58 6.37
C ALA A 12 7.62 -1.96 6.84
N MET A 13 6.30 -2.14 7.02
CA MET A 13 5.72 -3.44 7.39
C MET A 13 6.00 -4.52 6.34
N VAL A 14 5.78 -4.21 5.05
CA VAL A 14 5.93 -5.20 3.97
C VAL A 14 7.39 -5.54 3.70
N VAL A 15 8.28 -4.55 3.63
CA VAL A 15 9.72 -4.77 3.44
C VAL A 15 10.28 -5.59 4.60
N SER A 16 9.94 -5.25 5.84
CA SER A 16 10.37 -6.02 7.00
C SER A 16 9.85 -7.47 6.96
N GLY A 17 8.58 -7.63 6.58
CA GLY A 17 7.96 -8.94 6.47
C GLY A 17 8.53 -9.83 5.36
N ILE A 18 9.00 -9.24 4.25
CA ILE A 18 9.60 -9.98 3.14
C ILE A 18 11.08 -10.29 3.40
N THR A 19 11.85 -9.29 3.82
CA THR A 19 13.31 -9.41 3.95
C THR A 19 13.75 -10.06 5.26
N GLY A 20 12.87 -10.10 6.27
CA GLY A 20 13.22 -10.54 7.61
C GLY A 20 14.11 -9.55 8.38
N THR A 21 14.37 -8.36 7.82
CA THR A 21 15.17 -7.30 8.46
C THR A 21 14.25 -6.14 8.83
N GLU A 22 14.38 -5.61 10.04
CA GLU A 22 13.57 -4.47 10.48
C GLU A 22 13.87 -3.22 9.64
N VAL A 23 12.82 -2.65 9.06
CA VAL A 23 12.84 -1.36 8.36
C VAL A 23 11.82 -0.46 9.04
N LEU A 24 12.28 0.72 9.50
CA LEU A 24 11.41 1.68 10.19
C LEU A 24 10.65 2.56 9.17
N PRO A 25 9.42 3.02 9.52
CA PRO A 25 8.69 3.98 8.69
C PRO A 25 9.49 5.24 8.37
N THR A 26 10.31 5.73 9.32
CA THR A 26 11.19 6.90 9.12
C THR A 26 12.26 6.62 8.08
N THR A 27 12.83 5.41 8.04
CA THR A 27 13.82 5.03 7.01
C THR A 27 13.19 5.06 5.62
N VAL A 28 11.95 4.58 5.48
CA VAL A 28 11.22 4.66 4.22
C VAL A 28 10.91 6.11 3.84
N ALA A 29 10.43 6.90 4.79
CA ALA A 29 10.14 8.32 4.59
C ALA A 29 11.38 9.11 4.16
N ASP A 30 12.52 8.87 4.80
CA ASP A 30 13.79 9.51 4.49
C ASP A 30 14.30 9.13 3.10
N TYR A 31 14.17 7.86 2.70
CA TYR A 31 14.49 7.45 1.34
C TYR A 31 13.59 8.17 0.33
N LEU A 32 12.26 8.10 0.51
CA LEU A 32 11.30 8.72 -0.38
C LEU A 32 11.53 10.23 -0.49
N TYR A 33 11.78 10.91 0.62
CA TYR A 33 12.02 12.35 0.65
C TYR A 33 13.36 12.73 0.01
N ASN A 34 14.46 12.08 0.38
CA ASN A 34 15.80 12.54 -0.02
C ASN A 34 16.24 12.02 -1.39
N HIS A 35 15.75 10.85 -1.82
CA HIS A 35 16.20 10.17 -3.04
C HIS A 35 15.14 10.12 -4.13
N THR A 36 13.94 10.62 -3.86
CA THR A 36 12.86 10.75 -4.83
C THR A 36 12.13 12.09 -4.68
N ASN A 37 11.15 12.36 -5.54
CA ASN A 37 10.19 13.46 -5.38
C ASN A 37 8.80 12.97 -4.93
N GLU A 38 8.69 11.69 -4.55
CA GLU A 38 7.40 11.03 -4.36
C GLU A 38 6.90 11.10 -2.91
N PHE A 39 7.45 11.94 -2.02
CA PHE A 39 6.93 12.12 -0.66
C PHE A 39 7.02 13.58 -0.19
N ASN A 40 5.87 14.19 0.09
CA ASN A 40 5.73 15.55 0.64
C ASN A 40 6.52 16.65 -0.10
N LYS A 41 6.67 16.52 -1.43
CA LYS A 41 7.36 17.50 -2.30
C LYS A 41 6.43 18.07 -3.36
N ASP A 42 5.86 17.20 -4.19
CA ASP A 42 4.95 17.58 -5.28
C ASP A 42 3.46 17.42 -4.89
N GLY A 43 3.20 17.09 -3.62
CA GLY A 43 1.87 16.84 -3.05
C GLY A 43 1.97 16.31 -1.62
N PHE A 44 0.84 16.14 -0.93
CA PHE A 44 0.80 15.50 0.38
C PHE A 44 0.81 13.98 0.23
N GLY A 45 1.60 13.29 1.05
CA GLY A 45 1.65 11.82 1.02
C GLY A 45 2.65 11.28 0.02
N THR A 46 2.47 10.02 -0.34
CA THR A 46 3.34 9.29 -1.26
C THR A 46 2.54 8.81 -2.47
N SER A 47 3.08 8.98 -3.67
CA SER A 47 2.46 8.46 -4.90
C SER A 47 2.63 6.93 -5.03
N SER A 48 1.84 6.28 -5.88
CA SER A 48 2.07 4.86 -6.19
C SER A 48 3.42 4.60 -6.88
N ARG A 49 3.95 5.56 -7.62
CA ARG A 49 5.33 5.52 -8.13
C ARG A 49 6.37 5.55 -7.01
N GLY A 50 6.08 6.25 -5.91
CA GLY A 50 6.89 6.22 -4.69
C GLY A 50 6.94 4.81 -4.08
N ILE A 51 5.82 4.09 -4.06
CA ILE A 51 5.76 2.69 -3.62
C ILE A 51 6.68 1.82 -4.49
N VAL A 52 6.63 1.95 -5.81
CA VAL A 52 7.49 1.21 -6.74
C VAL A 52 8.97 1.51 -6.48
N ARG A 53 9.35 2.78 -6.40
CA ARG A 53 10.74 3.19 -6.16
C ARG A 53 11.26 2.76 -4.79
N ALA A 54 10.41 2.76 -3.77
CA ALA A 54 10.77 2.27 -2.45
C ALA A 54 11.00 0.76 -2.50
N ALA A 55 10.06 -0.04 -3.00
CA ALA A 55 10.24 -1.49 -3.11
C ALA A 55 11.54 -1.87 -3.83
N GLN A 56 11.84 -1.22 -4.96
CA GLN A 56 13.09 -1.44 -5.72
C GLN A 56 14.36 -1.08 -4.95
N HIS A 57 14.31 -0.09 -4.05
CA HIS A 57 15.46 0.25 -3.20
C HIS A 57 15.85 -0.87 -2.25
N TRP A 58 14.89 -1.69 -1.83
CA TRP A 58 15.12 -2.87 -1.00
C TRP A 58 15.22 -4.16 -1.82
N ASP A 59 15.59 -4.06 -3.10
CA ASP A 59 15.74 -5.19 -4.03
C ASP A 59 14.46 -6.04 -4.20
N LEU A 60 13.29 -5.44 -3.95
CA LEU A 60 11.99 -6.09 -4.15
C LEU A 60 11.42 -5.74 -5.53
N THR A 61 10.56 -6.64 -6.04
CA THR A 61 9.86 -6.43 -7.31
C THR A 61 8.41 -6.04 -7.08
N THR A 62 7.85 -5.32 -8.05
CA THR A 62 6.46 -4.82 -7.99
C THR A 62 5.66 -5.21 -9.21
N GLU A 63 4.36 -5.40 -9.02
CA GLU A 63 3.38 -5.60 -10.10
C GLU A 63 2.14 -4.75 -9.83
N THR A 64 1.75 -3.91 -10.78
CA THR A 64 0.53 -3.11 -10.68
C THR A 64 -0.70 -3.94 -11.07
N LEU A 65 -1.70 -3.97 -10.21
CA LEU A 65 -2.86 -4.86 -10.32
C LEU A 65 -4.10 -4.09 -10.74
N PHE A 66 -4.61 -4.37 -11.94
CA PHE A 66 -5.70 -3.59 -12.55
C PHE A 66 -7.10 -4.15 -12.29
N THR A 67 -7.22 -5.33 -11.67
CA THR A 67 -8.52 -5.97 -11.42
C THR A 67 -8.56 -6.63 -10.05
N ALA A 68 -9.75 -6.74 -9.46
CA ALA A 68 -9.95 -7.49 -8.22
C ALA A 68 -9.51 -8.96 -8.36
N SER A 69 -9.70 -9.57 -9.53
CA SER A 69 -9.22 -10.94 -9.81
C SER A 69 -7.70 -11.05 -9.73
N ALA A 70 -6.96 -10.09 -10.30
CA ALA A 70 -5.50 -10.06 -10.20
C ALA A 70 -5.04 -9.88 -8.74
N VAL A 71 -5.73 -9.03 -7.96
CA VAL A 71 -5.46 -8.89 -6.52
C VAL A 71 -5.68 -10.20 -5.77
N LYS A 72 -6.79 -10.91 -6.04
CA LYS A 72 -7.07 -12.23 -5.44
C LYS A 72 -6.01 -13.27 -5.81
N GLU A 73 -5.56 -13.28 -7.06
CA GLU A 73 -4.53 -14.21 -7.56
C GLU A 73 -3.19 -13.98 -6.86
N VAL A 74 -2.71 -12.74 -6.80
CA VAL A 74 -1.45 -12.41 -6.13
C VAL A 74 -1.49 -12.74 -4.63
N LEU A 75 -2.62 -12.48 -3.97
CA LEU A 75 -2.80 -12.79 -2.56
C LEU A 75 -2.85 -14.30 -2.30
N SER A 76 -3.45 -15.09 -3.21
CA SER A 76 -3.51 -16.55 -3.09
C SER A 76 -2.15 -17.22 -3.28
N GLN A 77 -1.26 -16.59 -4.06
CA GLN A 77 0.16 -16.95 -4.17
C GLN A 77 0.96 -16.56 -2.91
N GLY A 78 0.34 -15.86 -1.96
CA GLY A 78 0.97 -15.47 -0.71
C GLY A 78 1.85 -14.23 -0.83
N HIS A 79 1.70 -13.38 -1.85
CA HIS A 79 2.41 -12.11 -1.94
C HIS A 79 1.72 -11.00 -1.13
N HIS A 80 2.45 -9.92 -0.83
CA HIS A 80 1.86 -8.72 -0.21
C HIS A 80 1.26 -7.83 -1.29
N VAL A 81 0.18 -7.13 -0.98
CA VAL A 81 -0.38 -6.09 -1.82
C VAL A 81 -0.56 -4.83 -0.97
N LEU A 82 -0.03 -3.71 -1.45
CA LEU A 82 -0.40 -2.37 -0.99
C LEU A 82 -1.62 -1.93 -1.80
N GLY A 83 -2.65 -1.42 -1.15
CA GLY A 83 -3.86 -0.91 -1.80
C GLY A 83 -4.33 0.40 -1.18
N ALA A 84 -4.34 1.48 -1.98
CA ALA A 84 -4.93 2.74 -1.58
C ALA A 84 -6.47 2.73 -1.74
N VAL A 85 -7.18 3.16 -0.70
CA VAL A 85 -8.64 3.24 -0.65
C VAL A 85 -9.11 4.69 -0.42
N GLY A 86 -10.25 5.03 -0.99
CA GLY A 86 -10.96 6.28 -0.76
C GLY A 86 -12.07 6.13 0.29
N THR A 87 -13.15 6.92 0.14
CA THR A 87 -14.27 6.99 1.10
C THR A 87 -14.80 5.61 1.49
N SER A 88 -14.56 5.22 2.74
CA SER A 88 -14.88 3.92 3.30
C SER A 88 -14.76 3.96 4.83
N ILE A 89 -14.70 2.82 5.49
CA ILE A 89 -14.35 2.74 6.92
C ILE A 89 -12.87 3.07 7.18
N PHE A 90 -12.04 3.05 6.14
CA PHE A 90 -10.59 3.24 6.22
C PHE A 90 -10.17 4.69 5.94
N ALA A 91 -10.98 5.43 5.19
CA ALA A 91 -10.69 6.82 4.84
C ALA A 91 -11.97 7.65 4.67
N HIS A 92 -11.91 8.92 5.04
CA HIS A 92 -13.02 9.87 4.91
C HIS A 92 -12.64 10.98 3.93
N TYR A 93 -13.48 11.20 2.91
CA TYR A 93 -13.27 12.26 1.91
C TYR A 93 -12.95 13.61 2.58
N PRO A 94 -11.96 14.38 2.10
CA PRO A 94 -11.19 14.18 0.85
C PRO A 94 -9.90 13.35 0.99
N VAL A 95 -9.73 12.58 2.07
CA VAL A 95 -8.49 11.82 2.34
C VAL A 95 -8.56 10.41 1.76
N THR A 96 -7.43 9.92 1.26
CA THR A 96 -7.20 8.52 0.87
C THR A 96 -6.27 7.83 1.86
N HIS A 97 -6.26 6.50 1.87
CA HIS A 97 -5.49 5.73 2.85
C HIS A 97 -4.86 4.48 2.24
N GLU A 98 -3.61 4.20 2.61
CA GLU A 98 -2.84 3.05 2.14
C GLU A 98 -2.94 1.89 3.14
N LEU A 99 -3.28 0.70 2.66
CA LEU A 99 -3.46 -0.50 3.47
C LEU A 99 -2.45 -1.59 3.08
N VAL A 100 -2.10 -2.46 4.02
CA VAL A 100 -1.40 -3.72 3.70
C VAL A 100 -2.40 -4.86 3.64
N LEU A 101 -2.40 -5.57 2.51
CA LEU A 101 -3.17 -6.77 2.27
C LEU A 101 -2.25 -7.99 2.22
N LYS A 102 -2.58 -9.01 3.00
CA LYS A 102 -1.81 -10.26 3.03
C LYS A 102 -2.67 -11.45 3.39
N GLY A 103 -2.39 -12.57 2.73
CA GLY A 103 -3.14 -13.81 2.92
C GLY A 103 -4.45 -13.79 2.13
N TYR A 104 -4.98 -14.97 1.91
CA TYR A 104 -6.16 -15.17 1.09
C TYR A 104 -7.00 -16.31 1.67
N ASP A 105 -8.29 -16.04 1.85
CA ASP A 105 -9.28 -17.03 2.28
C ASP A 105 -10.62 -16.73 1.61
N ASN A 106 -11.05 -17.62 0.72
CA ASN A 106 -12.36 -17.57 0.05
C ASN A 106 -12.79 -16.16 -0.44
N GLY A 107 -11.91 -15.49 -1.21
CA GLY A 107 -12.18 -14.15 -1.76
C GLY A 107 -11.92 -12.98 -0.79
N LYS A 108 -11.47 -13.26 0.44
CA LYS A 108 -11.07 -12.27 1.43
C LYS A 108 -9.56 -12.23 1.62
N THR A 109 -9.09 -11.12 2.17
CA THR A 109 -7.70 -10.92 2.58
C THR A 109 -7.63 -10.29 3.96
N TYR A 110 -6.53 -10.51 4.67
CA TYR A 110 -6.31 -9.85 5.95
C TYR A 110 -5.73 -8.46 5.71
N VAL A 111 -6.46 -7.43 6.13
CA VAL A 111 -6.07 -6.03 6.09
C VAL A 111 -5.30 -5.69 7.37
N ARG A 112 -4.17 -5.00 7.20
CA ARG A 112 -3.49 -4.24 8.26
C ARG A 112 -3.56 -2.76 7.92
N ASP A 113 -4.30 -2.01 8.71
CA ASP A 113 -4.47 -0.57 8.64
C ASP A 113 -3.37 0.10 9.48
N PRO A 114 -2.46 0.89 8.88
CA PRO A 114 -1.34 1.50 9.61
C PRO A 114 -1.77 2.62 10.57
N TYR A 115 -2.99 3.14 10.47
CA TYR A 115 -3.49 4.25 11.30
C TYR A 115 -4.49 3.79 12.36
N ASN A 116 -5.29 2.77 12.07
CA ASN A 116 -6.30 2.30 12.99
C ASN A 116 -6.33 0.77 13.10
N ALA A 117 -5.67 0.23 14.12
CA ALA A 117 -5.63 -1.21 14.36
C ALA A 117 -7.01 -1.84 14.59
N ALA A 118 -8.04 -1.08 14.97
CA ALA A 118 -9.41 -1.58 15.10
C ALA A 118 -10.03 -1.98 13.75
N ASN A 119 -9.48 -1.48 12.63
CA ASN A 119 -9.86 -1.85 11.27
C ASN A 119 -9.13 -3.09 10.75
N ASN A 120 -8.25 -3.73 11.54
CA ASN A 120 -7.55 -4.94 11.10
C ASN A 120 -8.49 -6.14 11.08
N GLY A 121 -8.48 -6.91 10.00
CA GLY A 121 -9.37 -8.07 9.88
C GLY A 121 -9.46 -8.63 8.46
N TRP A 122 -10.34 -9.61 8.29
CA TRP A 122 -10.59 -10.25 6.99
C TRP A 122 -11.68 -9.50 6.21
N TYR A 123 -11.31 -8.92 5.07
CA TYR A 123 -12.22 -8.15 4.21
C TYR A 123 -12.34 -8.78 2.82
N PRO A 124 -13.52 -8.71 2.16
CA PRO A 124 -13.64 -9.10 0.76
C PRO A 124 -12.75 -8.25 -0.13
N VAL A 125 -11.97 -8.89 -1.02
CA VAL A 125 -11.12 -8.17 -1.98
C VAL A 125 -11.96 -7.30 -2.91
N ASP A 126 -13.16 -7.76 -3.30
CA ASP A 126 -14.06 -6.99 -4.15
C ASP A 126 -14.55 -5.70 -3.48
N TYR A 127 -14.75 -5.72 -2.15
CA TYR A 127 -15.09 -4.53 -1.40
C TYR A 127 -13.94 -3.51 -1.44
N LEU A 128 -12.73 -3.94 -1.09
CA LEU A 128 -11.53 -3.10 -1.10
C LEU A 128 -11.28 -2.49 -2.48
N PHE A 129 -11.41 -3.29 -3.54
CA PHE A 129 -11.23 -2.83 -4.91
C PHE A 129 -12.36 -1.90 -5.39
N GLY A 130 -13.57 -2.07 -4.85
CA GLY A 130 -14.72 -1.21 -5.09
C GLY A 130 -14.59 0.17 -4.45
N VAL A 131 -13.92 0.28 -3.30
CA VAL A 131 -13.65 1.55 -2.58
C VAL A 131 -12.26 2.11 -2.85
N LYS A 132 -11.58 1.65 -3.91
CA LYS A 132 -10.23 2.07 -4.25
C LYS A 132 -10.11 3.59 -4.41
N SER A 133 -8.94 4.12 -4.10
CA SER A 133 -8.65 5.53 -4.34
C SER A 133 -8.72 5.86 -5.83
N VAL A 134 -9.31 7.01 -6.14
CA VAL A 134 -9.34 7.61 -7.49
C VAL A 134 -8.44 8.83 -7.57
N GLU A 135 -7.70 9.16 -6.51
CA GLU A 135 -6.79 10.29 -6.52
C GLU A 135 -5.66 10.05 -7.52
N PRO A 136 -5.30 11.04 -8.36
CA PRO A 136 -4.29 10.87 -9.40
C PRO A 136 -2.91 10.43 -8.86
N THR A 137 -2.53 10.88 -7.66
CA THR A 137 -1.26 10.52 -7.01
C THR A 137 -1.19 9.04 -6.65
N ASP A 138 -2.31 8.44 -6.25
CA ASP A 138 -2.39 7.03 -5.88
C ASP A 138 -2.42 6.14 -7.14
N ASN A 139 -2.67 6.73 -8.32
CA ASN A 139 -2.85 6.05 -9.59
C ASN A 139 -1.77 6.37 -10.62
N THR A 140 -0.59 6.87 -10.23
CA THR A 140 0.51 7.15 -11.17
C THR A 140 0.96 5.93 -11.96
N GLU A 141 0.80 4.73 -11.38
CA GLU A 141 1.08 3.44 -12.04
C GLU A 141 -0.15 2.87 -12.79
N GLY A 142 -1.27 3.60 -12.83
CA GLY A 142 -2.53 3.22 -13.47
C GLY A 142 -3.53 2.47 -12.57
N SER A 143 -3.12 2.06 -11.37
CA SER A 143 -3.98 1.46 -10.34
C SER A 143 -3.37 1.72 -8.95
N PRO A 144 -4.17 1.83 -7.87
CA PRO A 144 -3.67 2.01 -6.52
C PRO A 144 -3.31 0.68 -5.82
N PHE A 145 -3.42 -0.46 -6.52
CA PHE A 145 -3.04 -1.77 -5.98
C PHE A 145 -1.72 -2.23 -6.58
N ILE A 146 -0.71 -2.39 -5.72
CA ILE A 146 0.64 -2.81 -6.09
C ILE A 146 1.03 -4.04 -5.29
N ALA A 147 1.32 -5.14 -5.98
CA ALA A 147 1.97 -6.30 -5.37
C ALA A 147 3.43 -5.96 -5.04
N ILE A 148 3.93 -6.44 -3.91
CA ILE A 148 5.35 -6.40 -3.56
C ILE A 148 5.83 -7.84 -3.30
N LYS A 149 6.91 -8.23 -3.99
CA LYS A 149 7.43 -9.61 -4.02
C LYS A 149 8.94 -9.60 -3.76
N GLY A 150 9.41 -10.57 -2.95
CA GLY A 150 10.84 -10.88 -2.77
C GLY A 150 11.26 -12.09 -3.58
#